data_AF-A0A4Q2YLD0-F1
#
_entry.id   AF-A0A4Q2YLD0-F1
#
_cell.length_a   1.000
_cell.length_b   1.000
_cell.length_c   1.000
_cell.angle_alpha   90.00
_cell.angle_beta   90.00
_cell.angle_gamma   90.00
#
_symmetry.space_group_name_H-M   'P 1'
#
loop_
_entity.id
_entity.type
_entity.pdbx_description
1 polymer ?
#
loop_
_entity_poly.entity_id
_entity_poly.type
_entity_poly.pdbx_seq_one_letter_code
_entity_poly.pdbx_strand_id
1 'polypeptide(L)'
;RGNDPQIYRERKAMGAALVSQVVKSIGGAFDKSVFSFIPNTAETAYYGLMDGLRLYRRQEVRSSILKASEDGTLTPELVDDLILRNWPKGEKVAHKDIKMRTFISQEKGRDQLVSHVYDITYGVVNPGDNLVALDDSIVRGTTLKKSILKILARTRPSKIVVCSTAPQIRYPDCYGIDMSELGKFIAFNAAVALHRKAGRQSLLDRVYDECKEELKKPTNERRNRVQQVYDSFTDDEISAEISRMVYPEGIDWDGEVEVIFQTIDNLHASIKGDCGDWYFTGNYPTAGGYSMVNLAYLRWYEGVGGRSYDLPL
;
A
#
# COMPACT_ATOMS: atom_id res chain seq x y z
N ARG A 1 -9.47 12.20 15.70
CA ARG A 1 -8.43 11.34 16.34
C ARG A 1 -8.73 9.88 16.00
N GLY A 2 -7.78 8.95 16.12
CA GLY A 2 -8.01 7.55 15.73
C GLY A 2 -9.12 6.81 16.51
N ASN A 3 -9.52 7.34 17.67
CA ASN A 3 -10.63 6.86 18.49
C ASN A 3 -11.97 7.55 18.18
N ASP A 4 -12.01 8.43 17.18
CA ASP A 4 -13.26 9.02 16.72
C ASP A 4 -14.15 7.92 16.10
N PRO A 5 -15.44 7.82 16.47
CA PRO A 5 -16.31 6.74 16.00
C PRO A 5 -16.52 6.71 14.48
N GLN A 6 -16.48 7.87 13.81
CA GLN A 6 -16.56 7.93 12.36
C GLN A 6 -15.27 7.41 11.74
N ILE A 7 -14.12 7.97 12.13
CA ILE A 7 -12.81 7.55 11.61
C ILE A 7 -12.56 6.05 11.85
N TYR A 8 -12.98 5.52 13.00
CA TYR A 8 -12.87 4.10 13.31
C TYR A 8 -13.65 3.24 12.32
N ARG A 9 -14.90 3.62 12.00
CA ARG A 9 -15.75 2.90 11.04
C ARG A 9 -15.20 3.00 9.62
N GLU A 10 -14.73 4.18 9.21
CA GLU A 10 -14.13 4.39 7.89
C GLU A 10 -12.86 3.56 7.72
N ARG A 11 -11.99 3.48 8.75
CA ARG A 11 -10.82 2.60 8.73
C ARG A 11 -11.18 1.12 8.62
N LYS A 12 -12.22 0.67 9.34
CA LYS A 12 -12.73 -0.70 9.17
C LYS A 12 -13.27 -0.93 7.76
N ALA A 13 -14.00 0.03 7.18
CA ALA A 13 -14.51 -0.06 5.82
C ALA A 13 -13.38 -0.16 4.79
N MET A 14 -12.32 0.65 4.93
CA MET A 14 -11.14 0.60 4.05
C MET A 14 -10.45 -0.76 4.10
N GLY A 15 -10.34 -1.38 5.28
CA GLY A 15 -9.81 -2.74 5.41
C GLY A 15 -10.69 -3.80 4.78
N ALA A 16 -12.01 -3.72 4.97
CA ALA A 16 -12.97 -4.64 4.37
C ALA A 16 -13.01 -4.53 2.83
N ALA A 17 -12.77 -3.35 2.27
CA ALA A 17 -12.75 -3.13 0.83
C ALA A 17 -11.56 -3.83 0.12
N LEU A 18 -10.51 -4.23 0.85
CA LEU A 18 -9.38 -5.00 0.29
C LEU A 18 -9.69 -6.50 0.07
N VAL A 19 -10.81 -7.01 0.56
CA VAL A 19 -11.11 -8.46 0.58
C VAL A 19 -10.99 -9.10 -0.80
N SER A 20 -11.56 -8.49 -1.84
CA SER A 20 -11.52 -9.05 -3.20
C SER A 20 -10.10 -9.17 -3.75
N GLN A 21 -9.28 -8.12 -3.57
CA GLN A 21 -7.88 -8.09 -4.00
C GLN A 21 -7.05 -9.13 -3.24
N VAL A 22 -7.26 -9.24 -1.91
CA VAL A 22 -6.56 -10.21 -1.06
C VAL A 22 -6.93 -11.65 -1.42
N VAL A 23 -8.23 -11.96 -1.58
CA VAL A 23 -8.68 -13.31 -1.94
C VAL A 23 -8.13 -13.74 -3.30
N LYS A 24 -8.11 -12.83 -4.28
CA LYS A 24 -7.49 -13.08 -5.59
C LYS A 24 -5.99 -13.38 -5.46
N SER A 25 -5.27 -12.58 -4.68
CA SER A 25 -3.81 -12.71 -4.49
C SER A 25 -3.39 -14.04 -3.87
N ILE A 26 -4.16 -14.53 -2.88
CA ILE A 26 -3.89 -15.82 -2.22
C ILE A 26 -4.53 -17.02 -2.95
N GLY A 27 -5.19 -16.81 -4.08
CA GLY A 27 -5.89 -17.86 -4.83
C GLY A 27 -7.02 -18.55 -4.06
N GLY A 28 -7.67 -17.85 -3.11
CA GLY A 28 -8.71 -18.41 -2.25
C GLY A 28 -8.23 -19.41 -1.18
N ALA A 29 -6.92 -19.60 -1.00
CA ALA A 29 -6.34 -20.57 -0.08
C ALA A 29 -6.28 -20.06 1.37
N PHE A 30 -7.43 -19.90 2.04
CA PHE A 30 -7.47 -19.38 3.42
C PHE A 30 -6.79 -20.31 4.43
N ASP A 31 -6.87 -21.63 4.23
CA ASP A 31 -6.21 -22.66 5.05
C ASP A 31 -4.66 -22.59 4.97
N LYS A 32 -4.14 -22.05 3.87
CA LYS A 32 -2.71 -21.78 3.65
C LYS A 32 -2.35 -20.32 3.80
N SER A 33 -3.19 -19.50 4.44
CA SER A 33 -2.94 -18.07 4.58
C SER A 33 -3.07 -17.59 6.02
N VAL A 34 -2.07 -16.84 6.47
CA VAL A 34 -2.10 -16.13 7.75
C VAL A 34 -2.27 -14.64 7.47
N PHE A 35 -3.27 -14.03 8.10
CA PHE A 35 -3.58 -12.62 7.98
C PHE A 35 -3.06 -11.87 9.21
N SER A 36 -2.34 -10.78 8.98
CA SER A 36 -1.72 -9.97 10.01
C SER A 36 -1.69 -8.49 9.61
N PHE A 37 -1.05 -7.67 10.43
CA PHE A 37 -0.87 -6.25 10.20
C PHE A 37 0.48 -5.77 10.71
N ILE A 38 0.95 -4.65 10.16
CA ILE A 38 2.15 -3.94 10.56
C ILE A 38 1.75 -2.93 11.64
N PRO A 39 2.24 -3.07 12.88
CA PRO A 39 1.84 -2.16 13.95
C PRO A 39 2.34 -0.72 13.74
N ASN A 40 1.59 0.30 14.15
CA ASN A 40 0.42 0.23 15.04
C ASN A 40 -0.90 0.67 14.36
N THR A 41 -0.82 1.59 13.40
CA THR A 41 -1.96 2.33 12.86
C THR A 41 -2.87 1.50 11.96
N ALA A 42 -2.36 0.40 11.39
CA ALA A 42 -3.12 -0.51 10.52
C ALA A 42 -4.11 -1.41 11.28
N GLU A 43 -4.04 -1.48 12.62
CA GLU A 43 -4.83 -2.43 13.44
C GLU A 43 -6.35 -2.31 13.21
N THR A 44 -6.89 -1.08 13.17
CA THR A 44 -8.34 -0.88 12.97
C THR A 44 -8.79 -1.38 11.61
N ALA A 45 -8.01 -1.10 10.55
CA ALA A 45 -8.32 -1.58 9.22
C ALA A 45 -8.15 -3.09 9.11
N TYR A 46 -7.16 -3.66 9.79
CA TYR A 46 -7.00 -5.12 9.91
C TYR A 46 -8.24 -5.81 10.50
N TYR A 47 -8.86 -5.27 11.56
CA TYR A 47 -10.13 -5.81 12.05
C TYR A 47 -11.24 -5.73 10.98
N GLY A 48 -11.27 -4.65 10.20
CA GLY A 48 -12.16 -4.51 9.05
C GLY A 48 -11.94 -5.58 7.98
N LEU A 49 -10.69 -5.84 7.60
CA LEU A 49 -10.34 -6.91 6.67
C LEU A 49 -10.79 -8.27 7.20
N MET A 50 -10.50 -8.59 8.46
CA MET A 50 -10.86 -9.88 9.06
C MET A 50 -12.38 -10.10 9.09
N ASP A 51 -13.15 -9.07 9.41
CA ASP A 51 -14.61 -9.14 9.35
C ASP A 51 -15.10 -9.37 7.91
N GLY A 52 -14.50 -8.67 6.95
CA GLY A 52 -14.80 -8.82 5.52
C GLY A 52 -14.47 -10.21 4.97
N LEU A 53 -13.30 -10.77 5.30
CA LEU A 53 -12.91 -12.13 4.88
C LEU A 53 -13.82 -13.20 5.48
N ARG A 54 -14.23 -13.03 6.75
CA ARG A 54 -15.20 -13.93 7.39
C ARG A 54 -16.57 -13.84 6.73
N LEU A 55 -17.02 -12.64 6.35
CA LEU A 55 -18.27 -12.45 5.63
C LEU A 55 -18.21 -13.11 4.24
N TYR A 56 -17.13 -12.89 3.50
CA TYR A 56 -16.87 -13.52 2.22
C TYR A 56 -16.96 -15.04 2.33
N ARG A 57 -16.24 -15.64 3.29
CA ARG A 57 -16.27 -17.10 3.51
C ARG A 57 -17.66 -17.61 3.89
N ARG A 58 -18.40 -16.89 4.74
CA ARG A 58 -19.79 -17.24 5.11
C ARG A 58 -20.71 -17.25 3.89
N GLN A 59 -20.55 -16.31 2.97
CA GLN A 59 -21.35 -16.25 1.74
C GLN A 59 -21.03 -17.44 0.82
N GLU A 60 -19.76 -17.80 0.66
CA GLU A 60 -19.36 -19.00 -0.09
C GLU A 60 -19.93 -20.29 0.51
N VAL A 61 -19.83 -20.45 1.83
CA VAL A 61 -20.39 -21.60 2.55
C VAL A 61 -21.90 -21.67 2.35
N ARG A 62 -22.62 -20.54 2.55
CA ARG A 62 -24.06 -20.47 2.32
C ARG A 62 -24.42 -20.87 0.89
N SER A 63 -23.72 -20.32 -0.10
CA SER A 63 -23.98 -20.60 -1.51
C SER A 63 -23.74 -22.07 -1.84
N SER A 64 -22.69 -22.67 -1.28
CA SER A 64 -22.34 -24.08 -1.50
C SER A 64 -23.37 -25.01 -0.88
N ILE A 65 -23.86 -24.71 0.33
CA ILE A 65 -24.93 -25.47 1.00
C ILE A 65 -26.23 -25.41 0.18
N LEU A 66 -26.63 -24.20 -0.25
CA LEU A 66 -27.86 -24.04 -1.05
C LEU A 66 -27.77 -24.82 -2.37
N LYS A 67 -26.63 -24.73 -3.07
CA LYS A 67 -26.39 -25.48 -4.29
C LYS A 67 -26.42 -26.99 -4.06
N ALA A 68 -25.73 -27.51 -3.04
CA ALA A 68 -25.76 -28.93 -2.72
C ALA A 68 -27.16 -29.42 -2.32
N SER A 69 -27.98 -28.55 -1.72
CA SER A 69 -29.37 -28.84 -1.43
C SER A 69 -30.22 -28.94 -2.70
N GLU A 70 -30.01 -28.06 -3.68
CA GLU A 70 -30.69 -28.09 -4.97
C GLU A 70 -30.28 -29.32 -5.80
N ASP A 71 -28.98 -29.65 -5.78
CA ASP A 71 -28.40 -30.79 -6.50
C ASP A 71 -28.68 -32.15 -5.81
N GLY A 72 -29.26 -32.15 -4.60
CA GLY A 72 -29.53 -33.36 -3.81
C GLY A 72 -28.27 -34.05 -3.26
N THR A 73 -27.14 -33.34 -3.22
CA THR A 73 -25.84 -33.85 -2.76
C THR A 73 -25.47 -33.37 -1.35
N LEU A 74 -26.40 -32.74 -0.62
CA LEU A 74 -26.16 -32.22 0.72
C LEU A 74 -26.03 -33.37 1.74
N THR A 75 -24.85 -33.50 2.35
CA THR A 75 -24.60 -34.46 3.44
C THR A 75 -24.07 -33.76 4.69
N PRO A 76 -24.21 -34.35 5.89
CA PRO A 76 -23.59 -33.82 7.11
C PRO A 76 -22.08 -33.62 6.98
N GLU A 77 -21.38 -34.52 6.30
CA GLU A 77 -19.93 -34.45 6.09
C GLU A 77 -19.54 -33.24 5.23
N LEU A 78 -20.33 -32.94 4.18
CA LEU A 78 -20.13 -31.75 3.36
C LEU A 78 -20.37 -30.47 4.17
N VAL A 79 -21.41 -30.46 5.01
CA VAL A 79 -21.70 -29.32 5.89
C VAL A 79 -20.57 -29.09 6.87
N ASP A 80 -20.08 -30.15 7.53
CA ASP A 80 -18.96 -30.08 8.46
C ASP A 80 -17.67 -29.61 7.78
N ASP A 81 -17.37 -30.11 6.57
CA ASP A 81 -16.19 -29.65 5.80
C ASP A 81 -16.29 -28.15 5.48
N LEU A 82 -17.47 -27.68 5.04
CA LEU A 82 -17.70 -26.27 4.72
C LEU A 82 -17.65 -25.37 5.96
N ILE A 83 -18.17 -25.82 7.10
CA ILE A 83 -18.31 -25.02 8.32
C ILE A 83 -17.06 -25.07 9.20
N LEU A 84 -16.27 -26.14 9.20
CA LEU A 84 -15.14 -26.29 10.11
C LEU A 84 -13.80 -25.90 9.49
N ARG A 85 -13.69 -25.84 8.15
CA ARG A 85 -12.43 -25.61 7.46
C ARG A 85 -12.37 -24.30 6.68
N ASN A 86 -11.15 -23.93 6.29
CA ASN A 86 -10.85 -22.82 5.38
C ASN A 86 -11.35 -21.46 5.90
N TRP A 87 -11.27 -21.25 7.22
CA TRP A 87 -11.58 -19.96 7.84
C TRP A 87 -10.35 -19.05 7.88
N PRO A 88 -10.51 -17.73 7.65
CA PRO A 88 -9.41 -16.78 7.73
C PRO A 88 -8.72 -16.80 9.11
N LYS A 89 -7.43 -17.16 9.15
CA LYS A 89 -6.60 -17.19 10.36
C LYS A 89 -5.94 -15.82 10.59
N GLY A 90 -6.45 -15.07 11.56
CA GLY A 90 -5.91 -13.76 11.92
C GLY A 90 -4.95 -13.83 13.11
N GLU A 91 -3.75 -13.27 12.95
CA GLU A 91 -2.65 -13.40 13.90
C GLU A 91 -1.84 -12.10 14.01
N LYS A 92 -1.18 -11.89 15.15
CA LYS A 92 -0.24 -10.79 15.33
C LYS A 92 1.19 -11.29 15.10
N VAL A 93 1.66 -11.20 13.86
CA VAL A 93 2.97 -11.71 13.45
C VAL A 93 4.07 -10.70 13.76
N ALA A 94 3.93 -9.45 13.33
CA ALA A 94 4.91 -8.40 13.59
C ALA A 94 4.61 -7.66 14.91
N HIS A 95 5.66 -7.41 15.69
CA HIS A 95 5.63 -6.62 16.91
C HIS A 95 6.57 -5.45 16.76
N LYS A 96 6.16 -4.28 17.23
CA LYS A 96 6.97 -3.06 17.19
C LYS A 96 7.37 -2.66 18.60
N ASP A 97 8.67 -2.61 18.89
CA ASP A 97 9.15 -2.07 20.17
C ASP A 97 9.19 -0.54 20.10
N ILE A 98 8.23 0.09 20.79
CA ILE A 98 8.04 1.53 20.84
C ILE A 98 9.13 2.23 21.69
N LYS A 99 9.90 1.48 22.50
CA LYS A 99 10.89 2.07 23.43
C LYS A 99 12.22 2.42 22.77
N MET A 100 12.53 1.85 21.61
CA MET A 100 13.75 2.13 20.85
C MET A 100 13.58 3.39 19.98
N ARG A 101 13.53 4.57 20.60
CA ARG A 101 13.80 5.82 19.88
C ARG A 101 15.31 5.92 19.71
N THR A 102 15.82 5.87 18.48
CA THR A 102 17.24 6.14 18.22
C THR A 102 17.54 7.58 18.61
N PHE A 103 18.05 7.80 19.82
CA PHE A 103 18.65 9.06 20.22
C PHE A 103 19.91 9.31 19.36
N ILE A 104 20.15 10.58 19.05
CA ILE A 104 21.10 11.11 18.06
C ILE A 104 22.37 10.27 17.94
N SER A 105 22.54 9.63 16.78
CA SER A 105 23.74 8.89 16.38
C SER A 105 24.04 9.20 14.91
N GLN A 106 25.33 9.29 14.57
CA GLN A 106 25.83 9.66 13.23
C GLN A 106 25.20 8.80 12.12
N GLU A 107 24.98 9.38 10.93
CA GLU A 107 24.26 8.73 9.80
C GLU A 107 24.81 7.34 9.43
N LYS A 108 26.10 7.09 9.67
CA LYS A 108 26.74 5.77 9.51
C LYS A 108 26.39 4.83 10.68
N GLY A 109 25.16 4.30 10.69
CA GLY A 109 24.75 3.27 11.66
C GLY A 109 23.23 3.11 11.84
N ARG A 110 22.43 4.04 11.30
CA ARG A 110 20.96 3.99 11.43
C ARG A 110 20.31 2.75 10.83
N ASP A 111 20.80 2.25 9.71
CA ASP A 111 20.20 1.09 9.03
C ASP A 111 20.21 -0.19 9.90
N GLN A 112 21.21 -0.37 10.79
CA GLN A 112 21.26 -1.50 11.73
C GLN A 112 20.37 -1.30 12.96
N LEU A 113 20.09 -0.06 13.37
CA LEU A 113 19.23 0.23 14.53
C LEU A 113 17.74 0.05 14.19
N VAL A 114 17.32 0.33 12.95
CA VAL A 114 15.92 0.15 12.52
C VAL A 114 15.53 -1.33 12.46
N SER A 115 16.47 -2.24 12.17
CA SER A 115 16.20 -3.68 12.21
C SER A 115 15.92 -4.25 13.61
N HIS A 116 16.17 -3.49 14.69
CA HIS A 116 15.85 -3.88 16.06
C HIS A 116 14.52 -3.33 16.57
N VAL A 117 13.77 -2.59 15.73
CA VAL A 117 12.48 -2.01 16.12
C VAL A 117 11.34 -3.01 15.97
N TYR A 118 11.52 -4.05 15.16
CA TYR A 118 10.49 -5.07 14.93
C TYR A 118 10.96 -6.47 15.35
N ASP A 119 10.03 -7.22 15.93
CA ASP A 119 10.18 -8.63 16.27
C ASP A 119 9.03 -9.45 15.68
N ILE A 120 9.15 -10.78 15.61
CA ILE A 120 8.14 -11.67 15.04
C ILE A 120 7.76 -12.82 15.95
N THR A 121 6.48 -13.21 15.89
CA THR A 121 6.01 -14.45 16.50
C THR A 121 6.28 -15.63 15.56
N TYR A 122 7.20 -16.51 15.97
CA TYR A 122 7.50 -17.76 15.26
C TYR A 122 6.43 -18.84 15.51
N GLY A 123 6.33 -19.80 14.59
CA GLY A 123 5.41 -20.95 14.70
C GLY A 123 3.96 -20.67 14.30
N VAL A 124 3.65 -19.43 13.94
CA VAL A 124 2.29 -19.01 13.52
C VAL A 124 2.10 -19.15 12.01
N VAL A 125 3.14 -18.83 11.24
CA VAL A 125 3.24 -18.98 9.79
C VAL A 125 4.16 -20.18 9.54
N ASN A 126 3.69 -21.15 8.76
CA ASN A 126 4.49 -22.31 8.39
C ASN A 126 5.18 -22.11 7.04
N PRO A 127 6.29 -22.82 6.78
CA PRO A 127 6.85 -22.89 5.44
C PRO A 127 5.81 -23.34 4.42
N GLY A 128 5.66 -22.57 3.33
CA GLY A 128 4.66 -22.82 2.30
C GLY A 128 3.34 -22.03 2.47
N ASP A 129 3.08 -21.44 3.64
CA ASP A 129 1.92 -20.57 3.83
C ASP A 129 2.12 -19.19 3.18
N ASN A 130 1.02 -18.56 2.79
CA ASN A 130 0.97 -17.14 2.45
C ASN A 130 0.90 -16.31 3.74
N LEU A 131 1.62 -15.19 3.78
CA LEU A 131 1.52 -14.20 4.83
C LEU A 131 0.97 -12.89 4.26
N VAL A 132 -0.24 -12.52 4.66
CA VAL A 132 -0.87 -11.24 4.28
C VAL A 132 -0.68 -10.26 5.43
N ALA A 133 -0.06 -9.11 5.18
CA ALA A 133 0.22 -8.08 6.17
C ALA A 133 -0.37 -6.73 5.73
N LEU A 134 -1.30 -6.18 6.52
CA LEU A 134 -1.83 -4.84 6.29
C LEU A 134 -0.90 -3.74 6.79
N ASP A 135 -0.69 -2.71 5.98
CA ASP A 135 -0.07 -1.44 6.39
C ASP A 135 -1.03 -0.28 6.12
N ASP A 136 -0.84 0.85 6.81
CA ASP A 136 -1.69 2.01 6.57
C ASP A 136 -1.44 2.62 5.18
N SER A 137 -0.18 2.85 4.84
CA SER A 137 0.29 3.57 3.66
C SER A 137 1.72 3.19 3.32
N ILE A 138 2.05 3.11 2.03
CA ILE A 138 3.42 2.89 1.56
C ILE A 138 3.89 4.13 0.81
N VAL A 139 4.70 4.97 1.48
CA VAL A 139 5.21 6.23 0.89
C VAL A 139 6.54 6.00 0.15
N ARG A 140 7.61 5.67 0.89
CA ARG A 140 8.97 5.57 0.33
C ARG A 140 9.41 4.14 0.01
N GLY A 141 8.70 3.14 0.53
CA GLY A 141 9.07 1.72 0.41
C GLY A 141 10.33 1.30 1.18
N THR A 142 11.15 2.23 1.69
CA THR A 142 12.42 1.89 2.36
C THR A 142 12.23 1.09 3.65
N THR A 143 11.26 1.47 4.49
CA THR A 143 10.93 0.72 5.72
C THR A 143 10.44 -0.68 5.39
N LEU A 144 9.63 -0.79 4.34
CA LEU A 144 9.09 -2.06 3.87
C LEU A 144 10.23 -2.98 3.40
N LYS A 145 11.09 -2.49 2.50
CA LYS A 145 12.24 -3.22 1.93
C LYS A 145 13.29 -3.59 2.97
N LYS A 146 13.74 -2.63 3.79
CA LYS A 146 14.90 -2.81 4.67
C LYS A 146 14.55 -3.49 5.99
N SER A 147 13.31 -3.41 6.46
CA SER A 147 12.96 -3.84 7.82
C SER A 147 11.84 -4.86 7.81
N ILE A 148 10.65 -4.50 7.33
CA ILE A 148 9.45 -5.32 7.49
C ILE A 148 9.57 -6.62 6.69
N LEU A 149 9.80 -6.54 5.37
CA LEU A 149 9.86 -7.74 4.51
C LEU A 149 10.99 -8.69 4.93
N LYS A 150 12.17 -8.15 5.30
CA LYS A 150 13.29 -8.97 5.80
C LYS A 150 12.95 -9.75 7.06
N ILE A 151 12.17 -9.16 7.95
CA ILE A 151 11.78 -9.78 9.22
C ILE A 151 10.66 -10.79 8.98
N LEU A 152 9.64 -10.44 8.21
CA LEU A 152 8.55 -11.36 7.87
C LEU A 152 9.05 -12.60 7.11
N ALA A 153 10.01 -12.44 6.19
CA ALA A 153 10.64 -13.52 5.44
C ALA A 153 11.33 -14.59 6.32
N ARG A 154 11.71 -14.25 7.57
CA ARG A 154 12.28 -15.24 8.51
C ARG A 154 11.29 -16.34 8.91
N THR A 155 9.99 -16.09 8.75
CA THR A 155 8.95 -17.12 8.94
C THR A 155 8.83 -18.09 7.74
N ARG A 156 9.61 -17.85 6.68
CA ARG A 156 9.69 -18.65 5.45
C ARG A 156 8.35 -18.87 4.71
N PRO A 157 7.49 -17.84 4.56
CA PRO A 157 6.27 -17.98 3.78
C PRO A 157 6.59 -18.24 2.30
N SER A 158 5.70 -18.91 1.57
CA SER A 158 5.81 -19.05 0.11
C SER A 158 5.58 -17.70 -0.59
N LYS A 159 4.71 -16.86 -0.01
CA LYS A 159 4.37 -15.54 -0.52
C LYS A 159 4.09 -14.57 0.62
N ILE A 160 4.58 -13.34 0.50
CA ILE A 160 4.26 -12.22 1.38
C ILE A 160 3.43 -11.22 0.58
N VAL A 161 2.20 -10.99 1.02
CA VAL A 161 1.30 -9.99 0.45
C VAL A 161 1.23 -8.80 1.41
N VAL A 162 1.67 -7.63 0.98
CA VAL A 162 1.59 -6.40 1.77
C VAL A 162 0.47 -5.55 1.22
N CYS A 163 -0.58 -5.33 2.00
CA CYS A 163 -1.73 -4.53 1.54
C CYS A 163 -1.72 -3.16 2.21
N SER A 164 -1.60 -2.11 1.41
CA SER A 164 -1.80 -0.75 1.87
C SER A 164 -3.29 -0.41 1.88
N THR A 165 -3.77 0.13 3.01
CA THR A 165 -5.15 0.62 3.11
C THR A 165 -5.38 1.93 2.37
N ALA A 166 -4.31 2.59 1.92
CA ALA A 166 -4.33 3.78 1.09
C ALA A 166 -4.03 3.43 -0.38
N PRO A 167 -4.55 4.22 -1.34
CA PRO A 167 -4.05 4.19 -2.71
C PRO A 167 -2.59 4.59 -2.83
N GLN A 168 -2.05 4.42 -4.03
CA GLN A 168 -0.68 4.79 -4.34
C GLN A 168 -0.48 6.30 -4.17
N ILE A 169 0.42 6.68 -3.27
CA ILE A 169 0.78 8.09 -3.06
C ILE A 169 1.67 8.51 -4.24
N ARG A 170 1.10 9.30 -5.14
CA ARG A 170 1.69 9.68 -6.43
C ARG A 170 2.16 11.14 -6.47
N TYR A 171 1.49 12.04 -5.75
CA TYR A 171 1.72 13.47 -5.86
C TYR A 171 2.01 14.11 -4.50
N PRO A 172 2.76 15.23 -4.45
CA PRO A 172 3.13 15.85 -3.20
C PRO A 172 1.95 16.54 -2.53
N ASP A 173 1.98 16.60 -1.20
CA ASP A 173 1.03 17.41 -0.44
C ASP A 173 1.55 18.84 -0.23
N CYS A 174 0.63 19.80 -0.27
CA CYS A 174 0.88 21.21 0.01
C CYS A 174 -0.08 21.82 1.04
N TYR A 175 -0.84 20.99 1.77
CA TYR A 175 -1.86 21.43 2.72
C TYR A 175 -1.55 21.02 4.17
N GLY A 176 -0.30 20.66 4.45
CA GLY A 176 0.22 20.50 5.81
C GLY A 176 0.77 19.11 6.13
N ILE A 177 0.76 18.17 5.18
CA ILE A 177 1.37 16.85 5.32
C ILE A 177 2.79 16.89 4.72
N ASP A 178 3.80 16.39 5.45
CA ASP A 178 5.21 16.43 5.04
C ASP A 178 5.53 15.38 3.96
N MET A 179 5.00 15.62 2.75
CA MET A 179 5.17 14.79 1.54
C MET A 179 5.41 15.70 0.33
N SER A 180 6.52 16.44 0.29
CA SER A 180 6.74 17.46 -0.76
C SER A 180 7.68 17.06 -1.90
N GLU A 181 8.40 15.94 -1.75
CA GLU A 181 9.46 15.52 -2.69
C GLU A 181 9.04 14.26 -3.46
N LEU A 182 8.71 14.43 -4.75
CA LEU A 182 8.28 13.35 -5.65
C LEU A 182 9.26 12.17 -5.70
N GLY A 183 10.57 12.46 -5.75
CA GLY A 183 11.61 11.42 -5.79
C GLY A 183 11.64 10.50 -4.57
N LYS A 184 10.93 10.84 -3.49
CA LYS A 184 10.80 9.98 -2.31
C LYS A 184 9.62 9.02 -2.41
N PHE A 185 8.69 9.18 -3.36
CA PHE A 185 7.54 8.30 -3.48
C PHE A 185 7.87 7.06 -4.29
N ILE A 186 7.59 5.89 -3.72
CA ILE A 186 7.88 4.61 -4.37
C ILE A 186 7.04 4.42 -5.64
N ALA A 187 5.79 4.90 -5.64
CA ALA A 187 4.92 4.83 -6.83
C ALA A 187 5.45 5.70 -7.98
N PHE A 188 5.94 6.91 -7.68
CA PHE A 188 6.60 7.75 -8.69
C PHE A 188 7.88 7.10 -9.23
N ASN A 189 8.73 6.59 -8.34
CA ASN A 189 9.96 5.91 -8.76
C ASN A 189 9.68 4.64 -9.60
N ALA A 190 8.62 3.90 -9.29
CA ALA A 190 8.18 2.74 -10.07
C ALA A 190 7.72 3.15 -11.47
N ALA A 191 6.86 4.17 -11.60
CA ALA A 191 6.42 4.68 -12.91
C ALA A 191 7.61 5.18 -13.75
N VAL A 192 8.54 5.92 -13.15
CA VAL A 192 9.78 6.36 -13.82
C VAL A 192 10.63 5.15 -14.27
N ALA A 193 10.78 4.14 -13.41
CA ALA A 193 11.52 2.93 -13.76
C ALA A 193 10.89 2.19 -14.95
N LEU A 194 9.56 2.08 -14.98
CA LEU A 194 8.83 1.49 -16.11
C LEU A 194 9.03 2.27 -17.42
N HIS A 195 8.98 3.62 -17.37
CA HIS A 195 9.30 4.44 -18.55
C HIS A 195 10.72 4.21 -19.05
N ARG A 196 11.70 4.18 -18.15
CA ARG A 196 13.11 3.96 -18.51
C ARG A 196 13.35 2.58 -19.11
N LYS A 197 12.76 1.52 -18.55
CA LYS A 197 12.81 0.17 -19.11
C LYS A 197 12.20 0.10 -20.51
N ALA A 198 11.14 0.87 -20.76
CA ALA A 198 10.49 0.97 -22.06
C ALA A 198 11.17 1.94 -23.03
N GLY A 199 12.32 2.54 -22.68
CA GLY A 199 13.02 3.52 -23.52
C GLY A 199 12.27 4.86 -23.69
N ARG A 200 11.29 5.16 -22.83
CA ARG A 200 10.42 6.36 -22.92
C ARG A 200 10.97 7.56 -22.14
N GLN A 201 12.29 7.77 -22.16
CA GLN A 201 12.91 8.92 -21.49
C GLN A 201 12.39 10.25 -22.04
N SER A 202 12.13 10.32 -23.35
CA SER A 202 11.57 11.50 -24.01
C SER A 202 10.20 11.94 -23.49
N LEU A 203 9.42 11.04 -22.88
CA LEU A 203 8.17 11.40 -22.20
C LEU A 203 8.47 12.19 -20.92
N LEU A 204 9.44 11.74 -20.12
CA LEU A 204 9.84 12.43 -18.89
C LEU A 204 10.42 13.82 -19.21
N ASP A 205 11.23 13.91 -20.26
CA ASP A 205 11.81 15.18 -20.72
C ASP A 205 10.71 16.15 -21.19
N ARG A 206 9.70 15.66 -21.91
CA ARG A 206 8.54 16.47 -22.31
C ARG A 206 7.74 16.96 -21.11
N VAL A 207 7.47 16.09 -20.12
CA VAL A 207 6.75 16.48 -18.90
C VAL A 207 7.53 17.58 -18.16
N TYR A 208 8.86 17.51 -18.13
CA TYR A 208 9.71 18.56 -17.57
C TYR A 208 9.52 19.90 -18.27
N ASP A 209 9.59 19.93 -19.60
CA ASP A 209 9.37 21.15 -20.38
C ASP A 209 7.95 21.70 -20.21
N GLU A 210 6.93 20.84 -20.21
CA GLU A 210 5.54 21.25 -19.98
C GLU A 210 5.32 21.80 -18.57
N CYS A 211 5.94 21.21 -17.54
CA CYS A 211 5.92 21.75 -16.18
C CYS A 211 6.52 23.16 -16.12
N LYS A 212 7.62 23.43 -16.84
CA LYS A 212 8.20 24.78 -16.93
C LYS A 212 7.23 25.77 -17.56
N GLU A 213 6.60 25.40 -18.67
CA GLU A 213 5.63 26.26 -19.34
C GLU A 213 4.40 26.53 -18.48
N GLU A 214 3.89 25.54 -17.73
CA GLU A 214 2.80 25.75 -16.77
C GLU A 214 3.18 26.75 -15.67
N LEU A 215 4.41 26.72 -15.17
CA LEU A 215 4.84 27.65 -14.12
C LEU A 215 4.98 29.11 -14.59
N LYS A 216 5.06 29.36 -15.90
CA LYS A 216 5.01 30.72 -16.49
C LYS A 216 3.59 31.28 -16.57
N LYS A 217 2.56 30.42 -16.55
CA LYS A 217 1.17 30.84 -16.64
C LYS A 217 0.67 31.46 -15.33
N PRO A 218 -0.38 32.30 -15.39
CA PRO A 218 -1.13 32.71 -14.20
C PRO A 218 -1.58 31.49 -13.38
N THR A 219 -1.49 31.58 -12.04
CA THR A 219 -1.72 30.45 -11.13
C THR A 219 -3.05 29.72 -11.38
N ASN A 220 -4.13 30.47 -11.66
CA ASN A 220 -5.47 29.96 -11.93
C ASN A 220 -5.61 29.18 -13.25
N GLU A 221 -4.67 29.30 -14.19
CA GLU A 221 -4.68 28.61 -15.48
C GLU A 221 -3.79 27.36 -15.49
N ARG A 222 -3.01 27.15 -14.43
CA ARG A 222 -2.03 26.06 -14.32
C ARG A 222 -2.73 24.70 -14.24
N ARG A 223 -2.12 23.70 -14.89
CA ARG A 223 -2.55 22.29 -14.85
C ARG A 223 -1.45 21.38 -14.34
N ASN A 224 -1.82 20.23 -13.78
CA ASN A 224 -0.87 19.19 -13.38
C ASN A 224 -0.36 18.43 -14.62
N ARG A 225 0.91 18.61 -14.99
CA ARG A 225 1.52 17.86 -16.11
C ARG A 225 2.11 16.52 -15.69
N VAL A 226 2.32 16.33 -14.39
CA VAL A 226 2.91 15.13 -13.81
C VAL A 226 1.97 13.92 -13.91
N GLN A 227 0.65 14.13 -14.11
CA GLN A 227 -0.31 13.05 -14.39
C GLN A 227 0.14 12.17 -15.58
N GLN A 228 0.78 12.78 -16.59
CA GLN A 228 1.29 12.07 -17.77
C GLN A 228 2.34 10.99 -17.48
N VAL A 229 3.01 11.05 -16.32
CA VAL A 229 3.95 10.01 -15.86
C VAL A 229 3.22 8.70 -15.54
N TYR A 230 1.92 8.76 -15.26
CA TYR A 230 1.12 7.62 -14.84
C TYR A 230 0.15 7.13 -15.92
N ASP A 231 -0.24 7.98 -16.87
CA ASP A 231 -1.27 7.70 -17.90
C ASP A 231 -1.03 6.43 -18.73
N SER A 232 0.22 5.98 -18.84
CA SER A 232 0.58 4.78 -19.61
C SER A 232 0.54 3.48 -18.82
N PHE A 233 0.12 3.50 -17.56
CA PHE A 233 0.18 2.35 -16.68
C PHE A 233 -1.12 2.17 -15.92
N THR A 234 -1.49 0.92 -15.75
CA THR A 234 -2.48 0.52 -14.76
C THR A 234 -1.90 0.59 -13.34
N ASP A 235 -2.78 0.71 -12.36
CA ASP A 235 -2.39 0.65 -10.95
C ASP A 235 -1.68 -0.67 -10.63
N ASP A 236 -2.10 -1.77 -11.25
CA ASP A 236 -1.51 -3.11 -11.08
C ASP A 236 -0.08 -3.18 -11.64
N GLU A 237 0.20 -2.58 -12.81
CA GLU A 237 1.56 -2.54 -13.38
C GLU A 237 2.53 -1.76 -12.49
N ILE A 238 2.09 -0.63 -11.94
CA ILE A 238 2.89 0.14 -10.98
C ILE A 238 3.09 -0.68 -9.70
N SER A 239 2.04 -1.33 -9.20
CA SER A 239 2.11 -2.15 -7.98
C SER A 239 3.06 -3.35 -8.14
N ALA A 240 3.08 -3.98 -9.32
CA ALA A 240 4.02 -5.05 -9.66
C ALA A 240 5.48 -4.55 -9.67
N GLU A 241 5.74 -3.38 -10.26
CA GLU A 241 7.08 -2.79 -10.22
C GLU A 241 7.49 -2.40 -8.80
N ILE A 242 6.57 -1.87 -7.98
CA ILE A 242 6.82 -1.59 -6.56
C ILE A 242 7.19 -2.88 -5.82
N SER A 243 6.45 -3.96 -6.04
CA SER A 243 6.71 -5.28 -5.45
C SER A 243 8.14 -5.75 -5.73
N ARG A 244 8.59 -5.61 -6.99
CA ARG A 244 9.96 -5.89 -7.39
C ARG A 244 10.98 -4.96 -6.71
N MET A 245 10.67 -3.67 -6.61
CA MET A 245 11.59 -2.68 -6.00
C MET A 245 11.79 -2.89 -4.51
N VAL A 246 10.73 -3.30 -3.79
CA VAL A 246 10.77 -3.52 -2.34
C VAL A 246 11.21 -4.93 -1.95
N TYR A 247 11.40 -5.84 -2.90
CA TYR A 247 11.88 -7.19 -2.64
C TYR A 247 13.13 -7.16 -1.75
N PRO A 248 13.16 -7.95 -0.66
CA PRO A 248 14.28 -7.92 0.27
C PRO A 248 15.52 -8.60 -0.33
N GLU A 249 16.62 -7.85 -0.42
CA GLU A 249 17.90 -8.35 -0.93
C GLU A 249 18.81 -8.84 0.21
N GLY A 250 19.67 -9.81 -0.10
CA GLY A 250 20.70 -10.32 0.81
C GLY A 250 20.15 -11.15 1.97
N ILE A 251 19.08 -11.91 1.73
CA ILE A 251 18.49 -12.85 2.69
C ILE A 251 18.33 -14.23 2.06
N ASP A 252 18.36 -15.28 2.89
CA ASP A 252 18.10 -16.67 2.49
C ASP A 252 16.58 -16.95 2.49
N TRP A 253 15.89 -16.37 1.51
CA TRP A 253 14.46 -16.55 1.26
C TRP A 253 14.14 -16.31 -0.22
N ASP A 254 13.35 -17.20 -0.81
CA ASP A 254 13.04 -17.31 -2.24
C ASP A 254 11.54 -17.22 -2.55
N GLY A 255 10.73 -16.80 -1.58
CA GLY A 255 9.29 -16.61 -1.77
C GLY A 255 8.92 -15.37 -2.60
N GLU A 256 7.64 -15.25 -2.90
CA GLU A 256 7.09 -14.12 -3.68
C GLU A 256 6.78 -12.91 -2.78
N VAL A 257 7.01 -11.69 -3.27
CA VAL A 257 6.48 -10.46 -2.66
C VAL A 257 5.44 -9.86 -3.59
N GLU A 258 4.26 -9.59 -3.06
CA GLU A 258 3.22 -8.82 -3.74
C GLU A 258 2.81 -7.63 -2.87
N VAL A 259 2.73 -6.45 -3.47
CA VAL A 259 2.23 -5.24 -2.82
C VAL A 259 0.90 -4.86 -3.47
N ILE A 260 -0.14 -4.79 -2.64
CA ILE A 260 -1.49 -4.41 -3.04
C ILE A 260 -1.77 -3.01 -2.48
N PHE A 261 -2.25 -2.11 -3.32
CA PHE A 261 -2.76 -0.80 -2.88
C PHE A 261 -4.28 -0.80 -2.93
N GLN A 262 -4.90 -0.06 -2.02
CA GLN A 262 -6.33 0.20 -2.08
C GLN A 262 -6.66 1.01 -3.34
N THR A 263 -7.80 0.75 -3.98
CA THR A 263 -8.25 1.57 -5.12
C THR A 263 -8.82 2.90 -4.64
N ILE A 264 -8.76 3.92 -5.49
CA ILE A 264 -9.36 5.23 -5.18
C ILE A 264 -10.88 5.11 -5.00
N ASP A 265 -11.54 4.27 -5.81
CA ASP A 265 -12.97 4.01 -5.71
C ASP A 265 -13.34 3.39 -4.35
N ASN A 266 -12.55 2.42 -3.88
CA ASN A 266 -12.76 1.79 -2.59
C ASN A 266 -12.50 2.77 -1.44
N LEU A 267 -11.50 3.65 -1.56
CA LEU A 267 -11.25 4.73 -0.60
C LEU A 267 -12.49 5.63 -0.48
N HIS A 268 -13.00 6.11 -1.62
CA HIS A 268 -14.19 6.97 -1.66
C HIS A 268 -15.44 6.27 -1.13
N ALA A 269 -15.64 4.99 -1.45
CA ALA A 269 -16.75 4.20 -0.92
C ALA A 269 -16.66 3.98 0.60
N SER A 270 -15.47 4.08 1.18
CA SER A 270 -15.22 3.83 2.61
C SER A 270 -15.37 5.08 3.50
N ILE A 271 -15.29 6.28 2.92
CA ILE A 271 -15.31 7.56 3.65
C ILE A 271 -16.67 8.23 3.47
N LYS A 272 -17.21 8.79 4.56
CA LYS A 272 -18.48 9.54 4.51
C LYS A 272 -18.21 11.05 4.46
N GLY A 273 -18.55 11.68 3.35
CA GLY A 273 -18.41 13.12 3.15
C GLY A 273 -17.21 13.47 2.27
N ASP A 274 -16.68 14.69 2.44
CA ASP A 274 -15.59 15.19 1.61
C ASP A 274 -14.31 14.37 1.83
N CYS A 275 -13.75 13.86 0.74
CA CYS A 275 -12.51 13.08 0.74
C CYS A 275 -11.43 13.83 -0.02
N GLY A 276 -10.32 14.14 0.66
CA GLY A 276 -9.13 14.70 0.02
C GLY A 276 -8.30 13.61 -0.65
N ASP A 277 -8.25 13.61 -1.98
CA ASP A 277 -7.59 12.55 -2.76
C ASP A 277 -6.43 13.05 -3.66
N TRP A 278 -6.09 14.34 -3.59
CA TRP A 278 -5.19 15.00 -4.55
C TRP A 278 -3.79 14.40 -4.61
N TYR A 279 -3.28 13.82 -3.52
CA TYR A 279 -1.98 13.16 -3.51
C TYR A 279 -2.01 11.73 -4.10
N PHE A 280 -3.21 11.20 -4.40
CA PHE A 280 -3.42 9.98 -5.18
C PHE A 280 -3.78 10.29 -6.63
N THR A 281 -4.68 11.26 -6.87
CA THR A 281 -5.24 11.58 -8.20
C THR A 281 -4.46 12.64 -8.97
N GLY A 282 -3.80 13.55 -8.26
CA GLY A 282 -3.15 14.73 -8.83
C GLY A 282 -4.12 15.90 -9.08
N ASN A 283 -5.38 15.77 -8.64
CA ASN A 283 -6.43 16.78 -8.78
C ASN A 283 -6.47 17.65 -7.52
N TYR A 284 -5.73 18.76 -7.54
CA TYR A 284 -5.62 19.63 -6.37
C TYR A 284 -6.86 20.52 -6.22
N PRO A 285 -7.37 20.71 -4.99
CA PRO A 285 -8.51 21.60 -4.73
C PRO A 285 -8.18 23.08 -4.91
N THR A 286 -6.89 23.45 -4.94
CA THR A 286 -6.45 24.83 -5.16
C THR A 286 -5.43 24.93 -6.29
N ALA A 287 -5.44 26.07 -6.98
CA ALA A 287 -4.50 26.39 -8.05
C ALA A 287 -3.02 26.40 -7.59
N GLY A 288 -2.78 26.69 -6.31
CA GLY A 288 -1.45 26.57 -5.70
C GLY A 288 -0.91 25.14 -5.71
N GLY A 289 -1.79 24.13 -5.59
CA GLY A 289 -1.39 22.72 -5.66
C GLY A 289 -0.80 22.32 -7.01
N TYR A 290 -1.36 22.83 -8.11
CA TYR A 290 -0.80 22.63 -9.45
C TYR A 290 0.59 23.27 -9.62
N SER A 291 0.83 24.39 -8.94
CA SER A 291 2.15 25.03 -8.93
C SER A 291 3.16 24.14 -8.20
N MET A 292 2.76 23.60 -7.06
CA MET A 292 3.58 22.74 -6.22
C MET A 292 3.98 21.43 -6.89
N VAL A 293 3.04 20.74 -7.55
CA VAL A 293 3.34 19.46 -8.22
C VAL A 293 4.25 19.63 -9.43
N ASN A 294 4.03 20.67 -10.25
CA ASN A 294 4.90 20.96 -11.38
C ASN A 294 6.31 21.36 -10.91
N LEU A 295 6.42 22.20 -9.87
CA LEU A 295 7.70 22.58 -9.29
C LEU A 295 8.44 21.38 -8.68
N ALA A 296 7.72 20.50 -7.97
CA ALA A 296 8.30 19.28 -7.40
C ALA A 296 8.89 18.38 -8.50
N TYR A 297 8.26 18.32 -9.67
CA TYR A 297 8.77 17.56 -10.82
C TYR A 297 10.04 18.19 -11.39
N LEU A 298 10.07 19.52 -11.57
CA LEU A 298 11.29 20.22 -12.02
C LEU A 298 12.47 19.96 -11.09
N ARG A 299 12.26 20.11 -9.78
CA ARG A 299 13.30 19.88 -8.76
C ARG A 299 13.81 18.45 -8.79
N TRP A 300 12.90 17.48 -8.91
CA TRP A 300 13.29 16.07 -9.05
C TRP A 300 14.12 15.84 -10.32
N TYR A 301 13.69 16.38 -11.46
CA TYR A 301 14.37 16.22 -12.74
C TYR A 301 15.77 16.85 -12.74
N GLU A 302 15.92 18.01 -12.09
CA GLU A 302 17.19 18.74 -11.93
C GLU A 302 18.10 18.16 -10.82
N GLY A 303 17.63 17.17 -10.07
CA GLY A 303 18.39 16.59 -8.96
C GLY A 303 18.50 17.50 -7.72
N VAL A 304 17.63 18.50 -7.60
CA VAL A 304 17.60 19.45 -6.49
C VAL A 304 16.72 18.90 -5.35
N GLY A 305 17.34 18.53 -4.23
CA GLY A 305 16.63 18.12 -3.02
C GLY A 305 16.00 19.28 -2.22
N GLY A 306 15.22 18.96 -1.18
CA GLY A 306 14.60 19.94 -0.27
C GLY A 306 13.11 20.20 -0.53
N ARG A 307 12.42 20.84 0.42
CA ARG A 307 10.96 21.05 0.39
C ARG A 307 10.55 22.01 -0.73
N SER A 308 9.51 21.63 -1.48
CA SER A 308 9.02 22.37 -2.63
C SER A 308 8.29 23.68 -2.28
N TYR A 309 7.80 23.84 -1.03
CA TYR A 309 7.03 25.01 -0.57
C TYR A 309 7.85 26.07 0.19
N ASP A 310 9.16 25.89 0.37
CA ASP A 310 10.04 26.79 1.16
C ASP A 310 10.57 28.00 0.35
N LEU A 311 9.80 28.58 -0.58
CA LEU A 311 10.22 29.76 -1.35
C LEU A 311 9.41 31.01 -1.00
N PRO A 312 10.03 32.21 -1.05
CA PRO A 312 9.39 33.46 -0.70
C PRO A 312 8.25 33.77 -1.67
N LEU A 313 7.13 34.24 -1.11
CA LEU A 313 6.04 34.88 -1.84
C LEU A 313 6.55 36.03 -2.72
#